data_AF-A0A1Y3FYZ0-F1
#
_entry.id   AF-A0A1Y3FYZ0-F1
#
_cell.length_a   1.000
_cell.length_b   1.000
_cell.length_c   1.000
_cell.angle_alpha   90.00
_cell.angle_beta   90.00
_cell.angle_gamma   90.00
#
_symmetry.space_group_name_H-M   'P 1'
#
loop_
_entity.id
_entity.type
_entity.pdbx_description
1 polymer ?
#
loop_
_entity_poly.entity_id
_entity_poly.type
_entity_poly.pdbx_seq_one_letter_code
_entity_poly.pdbx_strand_id
1 'polypeptide(L)'
;MPRFVPSTNGVGGAVAPNGKGAHSTATQPYLFSLHYKPIEDAGKFLASQGVYFTGFNVGQYNGYAGGGYKKGSAYTNWALFGVNLDMNRIAGVKGAQMHIILNDVAGQGRSWDYSASDWSWLSTWGSHDGVMVREMTWDQELFNKHLYILAGRANPKGGEFEGSELYCMFATFLCSSPTTLTIDGSSPSFTSATWAARILVKPTASTYIKGGVYEVEPWLKQSNHNGWPGEDWGFGKSTGAFIPVEAGYHTDFTTDKYPRSYALGFTYDTSPYDDPLYNTQHQIYATAGGTPLEKRGRSTIYLQAQQMIWKPDANGTRGLIAFGAANFLTSGDGTAKDGFVGGLFDWGPFSSRPSDYAGVVVQSFLWNHKVTRSMNASLQSQGYNSKWPDSETMLEALYGFNLAPGVSLSPYFEYIWNPDQLAAAAPRPHITHAIQAGLTFTFELNPG
;
A
#
# COMPACT_ATOMS: atom_id res chain seq x y z
N MET A 1 5.40 -10.97 -6.36
CA MET A 1 6.36 -10.10 -5.65
C MET A 1 7.62 -10.90 -5.33
N PRO A 2 8.76 -10.23 -5.12
CA PRO A 2 9.92 -10.84 -4.47
C PRO A 2 9.52 -11.43 -3.12
N ARG A 3 10.37 -12.29 -2.56
CA ARG A 3 10.21 -12.78 -1.18
C ARG A 3 11.53 -12.60 -0.46
N PHE A 4 11.82 -11.35 -0.12
CA PHE A 4 12.96 -10.97 0.71
C PHE A 4 12.80 -11.41 2.16
N VAL A 5 11.54 -11.47 2.63
CA VAL A 5 11.18 -11.98 3.94
C VAL A 5 10.39 -13.27 3.80
N PRO A 6 10.56 -14.24 4.72
CA PRO A 6 9.61 -15.32 4.91
C PRO A 6 8.18 -14.77 4.97
N SER A 7 7.24 -15.49 4.36
CA SER A 7 5.85 -15.09 4.25
C SER A 7 5.25 -14.83 5.64
N THR A 8 5.30 -13.60 6.11
CA THR A 8 4.16 -13.02 6.83
C THR A 8 3.17 -12.74 5.71
N ASN A 9 1.98 -13.32 5.74
CA ASN A 9 0.95 -13.03 4.75
C ASN A 9 0.43 -11.61 5.00
N GLY A 10 1.32 -10.63 4.89
CA GLY A 10 1.00 -9.24 5.02
C GLY A 10 0.06 -8.86 3.88
N VAL A 11 -1.00 -8.14 4.24
CA VAL A 11 -1.59 -6.94 3.63
C VAL A 11 -1.72 -6.82 2.08
N GLY A 12 -0.78 -7.36 1.30
CA GLY A 12 -0.66 -7.28 -0.16
C GLY A 12 -1.43 -8.33 -0.99
N GLY A 13 -2.65 -8.67 -0.59
CA GLY A 13 -3.56 -9.47 -1.43
C GLY A 13 -3.34 -10.99 -1.41
N ALA A 14 -4.28 -11.72 -2.02
CA ALA A 14 -4.33 -13.17 -1.98
C ALA A 14 -3.12 -13.81 -2.68
N VAL A 15 -2.33 -14.57 -1.91
CA VAL A 15 -1.24 -15.37 -2.46
C VAL A 15 -1.82 -16.60 -3.16
N ALA A 16 -1.43 -16.82 -4.42
CA ALA A 16 -1.71 -18.05 -5.13
C ALA A 16 -1.13 -19.28 -4.36
N PRO A 17 -1.88 -20.39 -4.22
CA PRO A 17 -1.50 -21.60 -3.46
C PRO A 17 -0.13 -22.24 -3.76
N ASN A 18 0.55 -21.81 -4.84
CA ASN A 18 1.73 -22.47 -5.39
C ASN A 18 3.04 -21.67 -5.20
N GLY A 19 3.02 -20.54 -4.51
CA GLY A 19 4.26 -19.84 -4.17
C GLY A 19 4.99 -20.59 -3.07
N LYS A 20 6.04 -21.35 -3.39
CA LYS A 20 7.01 -21.85 -2.39
C LYS A 20 7.55 -20.64 -1.61
N GLY A 21 7.07 -20.44 -0.38
CA GLY A 21 7.56 -19.39 0.51
C GLY A 21 9.00 -19.66 0.88
N ALA A 22 9.80 -18.61 1.06
CA ALA A 22 11.01 -18.75 1.84
C ALA A 22 10.56 -19.11 3.26
N HIS A 23 10.73 -20.37 3.68
CA HIS A 23 10.48 -20.74 5.06
C HIS A 23 11.75 -20.46 5.86
N SER A 24 11.63 -19.73 6.97
CA SER A 24 12.75 -19.60 7.90
C SER A 24 13.10 -20.99 8.43
N THR A 25 14.33 -21.44 8.20
CA THR A 25 14.86 -22.71 8.73
C THR A 25 15.29 -22.58 10.19
N ALA A 26 15.31 -21.36 10.73
CA ALA A 26 15.70 -21.09 12.11
C ALA A 26 14.50 -21.24 13.04
N THR A 27 14.62 -22.13 14.03
CA THR A 27 13.67 -22.24 15.14
C THR A 27 13.67 -20.95 15.98
N GLN A 28 12.56 -20.21 15.95
CA GLN A 28 12.31 -19.11 16.87
C GLN A 28 11.67 -19.64 18.15
N PRO A 29 12.14 -19.26 19.35
CA PRO A 29 11.40 -19.47 20.58
C PRO A 29 10.18 -18.52 20.59
N TYR A 30 9.04 -19.02 20.13
CA TYR A 30 7.76 -18.33 20.25
C TYR A 30 7.27 -18.35 21.70
N LEU A 31 6.55 -17.30 22.09
CA LEU A 31 5.94 -17.21 23.42
C LEU A 31 4.79 -18.21 23.59
N PHE A 32 4.07 -18.50 22.50
CA PHE A 32 2.98 -19.47 22.44
C PHE A 32 2.77 -19.93 20.98
N SER A 33 1.87 -20.92 20.79
CA SER A 33 1.41 -21.35 19.47
C SER A 33 -0.11 -21.53 19.51
N LEU A 34 -0.78 -21.11 18.43
CA LEU A 34 -2.22 -21.31 18.21
C LEU A 34 -2.48 -22.46 17.21
N HIS A 35 -1.51 -23.33 16.99
CA HIS A 35 -1.67 -24.50 16.14
C HIS A 35 -2.49 -25.55 16.88
N TYR A 36 -3.74 -25.73 16.45
CA TYR A 36 -4.64 -26.74 16.97
C TYR A 36 -4.91 -27.79 15.91
N LYS A 37 -4.61 -29.06 16.21
CA LYS A 37 -4.75 -30.19 15.28
C LYS A 37 -6.12 -30.26 14.57
N PRO A 38 -7.27 -30.05 15.23
CA PRO A 38 -8.57 -30.04 14.54
C PRO A 38 -8.68 -28.94 13.47
N ILE A 39 -8.08 -27.77 13.70
CA ILE A 39 -8.08 -26.65 12.74
C ILE A 39 -7.16 -26.99 11.57
N GLU A 40 -5.99 -27.55 11.83
CA GLU A 40 -5.09 -28.02 10.76
C GLU A 40 -5.73 -29.11 9.90
N ASP A 41 -6.40 -30.09 10.52
CA ASP A 41 -7.05 -31.19 9.81
C ASP A 41 -8.24 -30.67 8.97
N ALA A 42 -9.02 -29.71 9.49
CA ALA A 42 -10.05 -29.01 8.73
C ALA A 42 -9.46 -28.23 7.54
N GLY A 43 -8.36 -27.51 7.75
CA GLY A 43 -7.64 -26.79 6.69
C GLY A 43 -7.12 -27.73 5.59
N LYS A 44 -6.53 -28.87 5.97
CA LYS A 44 -6.09 -29.91 5.01
C LYS A 44 -7.26 -30.51 4.24
N PHE A 45 -8.39 -30.76 4.91
CA PHE A 45 -9.61 -31.21 4.25
C PHE A 45 -10.10 -30.20 3.21
N LEU A 46 -10.22 -28.92 3.57
CA LEU A 46 -10.64 -27.85 2.65
C LEU A 46 -9.66 -27.69 1.47
N ALA A 47 -8.36 -27.72 1.73
CA ALA A 47 -7.34 -27.70 0.69
C ALA A 47 -7.47 -28.91 -0.25
N SER A 48 -7.83 -30.10 0.27
CA SER A 48 -8.12 -31.29 -0.55
C SER A 48 -9.34 -31.13 -1.45
N GLN A 49 -10.22 -30.16 -1.14
CA GLN A 49 -11.38 -29.77 -1.97
C GLN A 49 -11.10 -28.53 -2.83
N GLY A 50 -9.90 -27.95 -2.76
CA GLY A 50 -9.52 -26.77 -3.54
C GLY A 50 -9.95 -25.45 -2.92
N VAL A 51 -10.26 -25.42 -1.63
CA VAL A 51 -10.68 -24.21 -0.90
C VAL A 51 -9.58 -23.81 0.08
N TYR A 52 -9.14 -22.55 0.00
CA TYR A 52 -8.07 -22.01 0.84
C TYR A 52 -8.52 -20.72 1.50
N PHE A 53 -8.43 -20.67 2.83
CA PHE A 53 -8.73 -19.46 3.59
C PHE A 53 -7.45 -18.70 3.93
N THR A 54 -7.55 -17.38 3.88
CA THR A 54 -6.51 -16.45 4.34
C THR A 54 -7.18 -15.32 5.11
N GLY A 55 -6.42 -14.63 5.94
CA GLY A 55 -6.90 -13.43 6.58
C GLY A 55 -5.91 -12.89 7.59
N PHE A 56 -6.18 -11.67 8.03
CA PHE A 56 -5.41 -11.05 9.08
C PHE A 56 -6.28 -10.02 9.82
N ASN A 57 -5.77 -9.59 10.95
CA ASN A 57 -6.23 -8.42 11.66
C ASN A 57 -5.01 -7.59 12.07
N VAL A 58 -5.03 -6.30 11.77
CA VAL A 58 -4.01 -5.34 12.17
C VAL A 58 -4.69 -4.24 12.97
N GLY A 59 -4.39 -4.17 14.26
CA GLY A 59 -4.76 -3.06 15.12
C GLY A 59 -3.59 -2.10 15.24
N GLN A 60 -3.84 -0.81 15.11
CA GLN A 60 -2.81 0.23 15.16
C GLN A 60 -3.22 1.32 16.14
N TYR A 61 -2.41 1.52 17.16
CA TYR A 61 -2.49 2.67 18.05
C TYR A 61 -1.42 3.69 17.66
N ASN A 62 -1.76 4.97 17.70
CA ASN A 62 -0.81 6.06 17.45
C ASN A 62 -0.99 7.19 18.48
N GLY A 63 0.11 7.73 18.96
CA GLY A 63 0.16 8.92 19.81
C GLY A 63 0.88 10.06 19.10
N TYR A 64 0.24 11.22 19.02
CA TYR A 64 0.80 12.46 18.48
C TYR A 64 1.47 13.24 19.61
N ALA A 65 2.80 13.16 19.69
CA ALA A 65 3.57 13.55 20.86
C ALA A 65 4.02 15.02 20.85
N GLY A 66 4.27 15.59 19.67
CA GLY A 66 4.78 16.95 19.52
C GLY A 66 4.76 17.46 18.09
N GLY A 67 4.92 18.77 17.93
CA GLY A 67 4.69 19.43 16.63
C GLY A 67 3.24 19.31 16.17
N GLY A 68 3.00 19.50 14.87
CA GLY A 68 1.67 19.45 14.26
C GLY A 68 0.68 20.47 14.85
N TYR A 69 -0.61 20.26 14.62
CA TYR A 69 -1.67 21.13 15.16
C TYR A 69 -1.97 20.90 16.63
N LYS A 70 -1.99 19.64 17.08
CA LYS A 70 -2.34 19.29 18.46
C LYS A 70 -1.84 17.89 18.83
N LYS A 71 -1.71 17.66 20.13
CA LYS A 71 -1.43 16.34 20.71
C LYS A 71 -2.70 15.51 20.83
N GLY A 72 -2.54 14.18 20.87
CA GLY A 72 -3.63 13.24 21.13
C GLY A 72 -3.26 11.83 20.74
N SER A 73 -4.28 11.00 20.51
CA SER A 73 -4.08 9.63 20.04
C SER A 73 -5.19 9.22 19.08
N ALA A 74 -4.88 8.21 18.29
CA ALA A 74 -5.76 7.59 17.30
C ALA A 74 -5.63 6.08 17.41
N TYR A 75 -6.71 5.39 17.08
CA TYR A 75 -6.71 3.94 16.92
C TYR A 75 -7.47 3.58 15.65
N THR A 76 -6.89 2.67 14.89
CA THR A 76 -7.47 2.10 13.68
C THR A 76 -7.30 0.59 13.69
N ASN A 77 -8.20 -0.08 13.01
CA ASN A 77 -8.20 -1.52 12.87
C ASN A 77 -8.51 -1.89 11.43
N TRP A 78 -7.81 -2.89 10.92
CA TRP A 78 -8.07 -3.46 9.62
C TRP A 78 -8.10 -4.99 9.71
N ALA A 79 -9.28 -5.56 9.48
CA ALA A 79 -9.46 -7.00 9.30
C ALA A 79 -9.62 -7.34 7.82
N LEU A 80 -9.07 -8.48 7.42
CA LEU A 80 -9.21 -9.03 6.08
C LEU A 80 -9.52 -10.52 6.18
N PHE A 81 -10.45 -10.97 5.36
CA PHE A 81 -10.78 -12.37 5.18
C PHE A 81 -10.86 -12.70 3.70
N GLY A 82 -10.14 -13.73 3.28
CA GLY A 82 -10.03 -14.14 1.89
C GLY A 82 -10.30 -15.62 1.70
N VAL A 83 -10.87 -15.94 0.54
CA VAL A 83 -11.08 -17.29 0.03
C VAL A 83 -10.45 -17.38 -1.35
N ASN A 84 -9.54 -18.32 -1.52
CA ASN A 84 -9.02 -18.72 -2.83
C ASN A 84 -9.60 -20.08 -3.21
N LEU A 85 -10.09 -20.18 -4.44
CA LEU A 85 -10.72 -21.37 -4.99
C LEU A 85 -9.87 -21.91 -6.14
N ASP A 86 -9.37 -23.14 -6.02
CA ASP A 86 -8.71 -23.89 -7.09
C ASP A 86 -9.78 -24.49 -8.01
N MET A 87 -10.05 -23.83 -9.12
CA MET A 87 -11.10 -24.21 -10.06
C MET A 87 -10.74 -25.46 -10.87
N ASN A 88 -9.46 -25.84 -10.93
CA ASN A 88 -9.07 -27.12 -11.51
C ASN A 88 -9.55 -28.28 -10.63
N ARG A 89 -9.46 -28.12 -9.31
CA ARG A 89 -9.94 -29.13 -8.35
C ARG A 89 -11.45 -29.11 -8.19
N ILE A 90 -12.06 -27.92 -8.18
CA ILE A 90 -13.50 -27.75 -7.94
C ILE A 90 -14.32 -28.06 -9.20
N ALA A 91 -13.88 -27.59 -10.37
CA ALA A 91 -14.68 -27.60 -11.60
C ALA A 91 -13.92 -28.16 -12.82
N GLY A 92 -12.70 -28.67 -12.65
CA GLY A 92 -11.88 -29.22 -13.75
C GLY A 92 -11.29 -28.16 -14.70
N VAL A 93 -11.37 -26.87 -14.35
CA VAL A 93 -10.85 -25.79 -15.20
C VAL A 93 -9.36 -25.59 -14.92
N LYS A 94 -8.52 -26.15 -15.79
CA LYS A 94 -7.06 -26.10 -15.64
C LYS A 94 -6.54 -24.67 -15.58
N GLY A 95 -5.68 -24.40 -14.61
CA GLY A 95 -5.01 -23.10 -14.44
C GLY A 95 -5.90 -21.98 -13.90
N ALA A 96 -7.18 -22.24 -13.62
CA ALA A 96 -8.09 -21.22 -13.13
C ALA A 96 -8.14 -21.15 -11.60
N GLN A 97 -8.19 -19.92 -11.09
CA GLN A 97 -8.41 -19.60 -9.69
C GLN A 97 -9.46 -18.50 -9.56
N MET A 98 -10.25 -18.56 -8.48
CA MET A 98 -11.11 -17.44 -8.09
C MET A 98 -10.64 -16.90 -6.74
N HIS A 99 -10.47 -15.59 -6.67
CA HIS A 99 -10.07 -14.88 -5.46
C HIS A 99 -11.24 -14.04 -4.96
N ILE A 100 -11.61 -14.21 -3.70
CA ILE A 100 -12.64 -13.42 -3.02
C ILE A 100 -12.01 -12.88 -1.74
N ILE A 101 -11.91 -11.57 -1.61
CA ILE A 101 -11.35 -10.91 -0.43
C ILE A 101 -12.34 -9.85 0.05
N LEU A 102 -12.70 -9.99 1.32
CA LEU A 102 -13.45 -9.01 2.07
C LEU A 102 -12.51 -8.36 3.08
N ASN A 103 -12.71 -7.07 3.33
CA ASN A 103 -12.01 -6.35 4.37
C ASN A 103 -12.98 -5.49 5.16
N ASP A 104 -12.63 -5.26 6.41
CA ASP A 104 -13.30 -4.34 7.32
C ASP A 104 -12.26 -3.40 7.89
N VAL A 105 -12.50 -2.11 7.78
CA VAL A 105 -11.68 -1.08 8.44
C VAL A 105 -12.55 -0.33 9.43
N ALA A 106 -11.95 0.03 10.56
CA ALA A 106 -12.64 0.72 11.63
C ALA A 106 -11.70 1.69 12.34
N GLY A 107 -12.29 2.73 12.94
CA GLY A 107 -11.60 3.69 13.79
C GLY A 107 -11.21 4.97 13.06
N GLN A 108 -10.43 5.81 13.72
CA GLN A 108 -10.13 7.15 13.24
C GLN A 108 -8.63 7.35 13.10
N GLY A 109 -8.17 7.47 11.85
CA GLY A 109 -6.76 7.63 11.48
C GLY A 109 -6.45 8.92 10.74
N ARG A 110 -7.35 9.92 10.79
CA ARG A 110 -7.12 11.29 10.29
C ARG A 110 -5.96 11.95 11.03
N SER A 111 -4.75 11.65 10.61
CA SER A 111 -3.53 12.16 11.20
C SER A 111 -3.37 13.65 11.01
N TRP A 112 -3.85 14.23 9.89
CA TRP A 112 -3.75 15.67 9.63
C TRP A 112 -4.44 16.55 10.67
N ASP A 113 -5.46 16.05 11.38
CA ASP A 113 -6.07 16.79 12.50
C ASP A 113 -5.07 17.02 13.66
N TYR A 114 -4.01 16.21 13.73
CA TYR A 114 -2.96 16.21 14.75
C TYR A 114 -1.58 16.54 14.20
N SER A 115 -1.03 15.71 13.30
CA SER A 115 0.30 15.85 12.70
C SER A 115 0.40 16.96 11.66
N ALA A 116 -0.75 17.44 11.17
CA ALA A 116 -0.87 18.44 10.10
C ALA A 116 -0.43 17.96 8.71
N SER A 117 -0.04 16.68 8.55
CA SER A 117 0.26 16.05 7.27
C SER A 117 -0.93 15.17 6.85
N ASP A 118 -1.39 15.36 5.63
CA ASP A 118 -2.47 14.57 5.00
C ASP A 118 -1.98 13.17 4.61
N TRP A 119 -0.67 13.04 4.37
CA TRP A 119 -0.05 11.83 3.80
C TRP A 119 0.70 10.96 4.82
N SER A 120 0.76 11.40 6.08
CA SER A 120 1.23 10.62 7.24
C SER A 120 0.06 9.95 7.99
N TRP A 121 -0.90 9.36 7.26
CA TRP A 121 -2.01 8.63 7.88
C TRP A 121 -1.57 7.30 8.48
N LEU A 122 -2.43 6.73 9.31
CA LEU A 122 -2.25 5.35 9.78
C LEU A 122 -2.55 4.39 8.62
N SER A 123 -1.61 3.49 8.29
CA SER A 123 -1.73 2.57 7.14
C SER A 123 -2.97 1.66 7.17
N THR A 124 -3.56 1.48 8.35
CA THR A 124 -4.78 0.70 8.56
C THR A 124 -6.07 1.51 8.49
N TRP A 125 -5.99 2.83 8.30
CA TRP A 125 -7.15 3.71 8.20
C TRP A 125 -7.77 3.67 6.81
N GLY A 126 -9.05 3.28 6.72
CA GLY A 126 -9.83 3.45 5.50
C GLY A 126 -10.74 4.69 5.58
N SER A 127 -11.11 5.23 4.42
CA SER A 127 -12.05 6.36 4.31
C SER A 127 -13.52 6.00 4.61
N HIS A 128 -13.78 4.82 5.18
CA HIS A 128 -15.10 4.30 5.54
C HIS A 128 -14.99 3.42 6.79
N ASP A 129 -16.12 3.20 7.47
CA ASP A 129 -16.24 2.13 8.45
C ASP A 129 -17.09 1.00 7.83
N GLY A 130 -16.68 -0.26 8.01
CA GLY A 130 -17.46 -1.43 7.62
C GLY A 130 -16.88 -2.29 6.50
N VAL A 131 -17.58 -3.39 6.21
CA VAL A 131 -17.14 -4.44 5.29
C VAL A 131 -17.25 -4.00 3.83
N MET A 132 -16.18 -4.24 3.06
CA MET A 132 -16.12 -4.03 1.62
C MET A 132 -15.51 -5.23 0.89
N VAL A 133 -15.82 -5.35 -0.41
CA VAL A 133 -15.09 -6.25 -1.31
C VAL A 133 -13.81 -5.54 -1.73
N ARG A 134 -12.68 -6.17 -1.40
CA ARG A 134 -11.34 -5.76 -1.83
C ARG A 134 -10.90 -6.50 -3.09
N GLU A 135 -11.41 -7.73 -3.28
CA GLU A 135 -11.14 -8.49 -4.49
C GLU A 135 -12.27 -9.49 -4.77
N MET A 136 -12.68 -9.60 -6.03
CA MET A 136 -13.52 -10.65 -6.55
C MET A 136 -13.12 -10.91 -8.00
N THR A 137 -12.17 -11.81 -8.21
CA THR A 137 -11.50 -11.97 -9.50
C THR A 137 -11.45 -13.42 -9.94
N TRP A 138 -11.40 -13.61 -11.26
CA TRP A 138 -10.98 -14.83 -11.91
C TRP A 138 -9.57 -14.64 -12.44
N ASP A 139 -8.62 -15.50 -12.05
CA ASP A 139 -7.25 -15.54 -12.61
C ASP A 139 -7.05 -16.84 -13.40
N GLN A 140 -6.61 -16.69 -14.65
CA GLN A 140 -6.39 -17.78 -15.58
C GLN A 140 -4.91 -17.88 -15.94
N GLU A 141 -4.26 -18.94 -15.47
CA GLU A 141 -2.94 -19.38 -15.91
C GLU A 141 -3.03 -20.09 -17.26
N LEU A 142 -2.18 -19.67 -18.21
CA LEU A 142 -2.09 -20.20 -19.56
C LEU A 142 -0.62 -20.42 -19.96
N PHE A 143 -0.43 -21.23 -21.02
CA PHE A 143 0.88 -21.47 -21.65
C PHE A 143 1.98 -21.86 -20.65
N ASN A 144 1.73 -22.84 -19.78
CA ASN A 144 2.69 -23.32 -18.78
C ASN A 144 3.29 -22.20 -17.90
N LYS A 145 2.43 -21.37 -17.28
CA LYS A 145 2.85 -20.27 -16.36
C LYS A 145 3.53 -19.08 -17.01
N HIS A 146 3.43 -18.96 -18.33
CA HIS A 146 3.98 -17.80 -19.04
C HIS A 146 2.98 -16.66 -19.22
N LEU A 147 1.68 -16.92 -19.09
CA LEU A 147 0.63 -15.92 -19.21
C LEU A 147 -0.41 -16.08 -18.11
N TYR A 148 -0.80 -14.96 -17.51
CA TYR A 148 -1.87 -14.89 -16.52
C TYR A 148 -2.84 -13.78 -16.92
N ILE A 149 -4.13 -14.08 -16.91
CA ILE A 149 -5.20 -13.12 -17.20
C ILE A 149 -6.11 -13.05 -15.99
N LEU A 150 -6.21 -11.88 -15.38
CA LEU A 150 -7.13 -11.62 -14.27
C LEU A 150 -8.24 -10.68 -14.72
N ALA A 151 -9.46 -10.99 -14.37
CA ALA A 151 -10.62 -10.14 -14.63
C ALA A 151 -11.63 -10.23 -13.47
N GLY A 152 -12.27 -9.12 -13.14
CA GLY A 152 -13.26 -9.04 -12.07
C GLY A 152 -13.19 -7.71 -11.34
N ARG A 153 -13.52 -7.69 -10.05
CA ARG A 153 -13.27 -6.53 -9.19
C ARG A 153 -11.92 -6.66 -8.50
N ALA A 154 -10.98 -5.76 -8.80
CA ALA A 154 -9.62 -5.83 -8.27
C ALA A 154 -9.15 -4.45 -7.78
N ASN A 155 -7.98 -4.45 -7.12
CA ASN A 155 -7.37 -3.26 -6.58
C ASN A 155 -5.89 -3.17 -7.02
N PRO A 156 -5.48 -2.15 -7.80
CA PRO A 156 -4.09 -2.01 -8.23
C PRO A 156 -3.17 -1.52 -7.09
N LYS A 157 -3.71 -0.78 -6.12
CA LYS A 157 -3.05 -0.29 -4.90
C LYS A 157 -2.95 -1.34 -3.80
N GLY A 158 -3.39 -2.58 -4.02
CA GLY A 158 -3.15 -3.72 -3.12
C GLY A 158 -1.72 -4.29 -3.19
N GLY A 159 -0.81 -3.57 -3.85
CA GLY A 159 0.58 -3.96 -4.07
C GLY A 159 0.78 -4.60 -5.44
N GLU A 160 -0.26 -4.64 -6.27
CA GLU A 160 -0.17 -5.21 -7.62
C GLU A 160 0.81 -4.42 -8.49
N PHE A 161 0.86 -3.09 -8.38
CA PHE A 161 1.82 -2.23 -9.10
C PHE A 161 2.63 -1.40 -8.11
N GLU A 162 3.93 -1.22 -8.39
CA GLU A 162 4.88 -0.55 -7.49
C GLU A 162 4.88 -1.14 -6.06
N GLY A 163 4.64 -2.45 -5.99
CA GLY A 163 4.42 -3.18 -4.75
C GLY A 163 5.68 -3.73 -4.11
N SER A 164 5.66 -3.83 -2.79
CA SER A 164 6.69 -4.50 -2.00
C SER A 164 6.12 -5.16 -0.76
N GLU A 165 6.60 -6.36 -0.46
CA GLU A 165 6.31 -7.03 0.82
C GLU A 165 6.90 -6.28 2.03
N LEU A 166 7.87 -5.39 1.83
CA LEU A 166 8.49 -4.60 2.89
C LEU A 166 7.65 -3.37 3.28
N TYR A 167 6.79 -2.87 2.38
CA TYR A 167 6.14 -1.59 2.58
C TYR A 167 5.15 -1.63 3.74
N CYS A 168 4.16 -2.53 3.73
CA CYS A 168 3.20 -2.63 4.83
C CYS A 168 3.78 -3.19 6.15
N MET A 169 5.09 -3.42 6.24
CA MET A 169 5.75 -3.62 7.53
C MET A 169 5.85 -2.31 8.30
N PHE A 170 5.91 -1.19 7.59
CA PHE A 170 5.84 0.17 8.13
C PHE A 170 4.39 0.54 8.41
N ALA A 171 4.18 1.30 9.48
CA ALA A 171 2.89 1.51 10.09
C ALA A 171 2.18 2.76 9.55
N THR A 172 2.91 3.75 9.01
CA THR A 172 2.31 5.05 8.69
C THR A 172 2.20 5.29 7.19
N PHE A 173 3.09 6.09 6.62
CA PHE A 173 2.96 6.59 5.25
C PHE A 173 3.21 5.51 4.18
N LEU A 174 4.07 4.52 4.46
CA LEU A 174 4.45 3.52 3.47
C LEU A 174 3.70 2.21 3.72
N CYS A 175 2.69 1.91 2.92
CA CYS A 175 2.11 0.58 2.83
C CYS A 175 1.60 0.35 1.42
N SER A 176 1.88 -0.86 0.91
CA SER A 176 1.46 -1.36 -0.39
C SER A 176 2.28 -0.81 -1.56
N SER A 177 2.27 0.50 -1.76
CA SER A 177 3.06 1.23 -2.75
C SER A 177 3.52 2.57 -2.17
N PRO A 178 4.53 3.24 -2.73
CA PRO A 178 4.86 4.61 -2.36
C PRO A 178 3.64 5.52 -2.46
N THR A 179 3.44 6.36 -1.45
CA THR A 179 2.30 7.27 -1.33
C THR A 179 2.10 8.14 -2.56
N THR A 180 3.16 8.54 -3.27
CA THR A 180 3.06 9.39 -4.48
C THR A 180 2.13 8.81 -5.55
N LEU A 181 2.12 7.48 -5.74
CA LEU A 181 1.20 6.80 -6.64
C LEU A 181 -0.28 6.98 -6.21
N THR A 182 -0.50 7.13 -4.90
CA THR A 182 -1.81 7.40 -4.31
C THR A 182 -2.20 8.87 -4.35
N ILE A 183 -1.25 9.79 -4.12
CA ILE A 183 -1.46 11.24 -4.18
C ILE A 183 -2.02 11.66 -5.53
N ASP A 184 -1.39 11.20 -6.60
CA ASP A 184 -1.71 11.66 -7.96
C ASP A 184 -2.57 10.68 -8.76
N GLY A 185 -2.88 9.49 -8.20
CA GLY A 185 -3.61 8.43 -8.91
C GLY A 185 -5.06 8.28 -8.46
N SER A 186 -6.00 8.28 -9.41
CA SER A 186 -7.44 8.10 -9.14
C SER A 186 -7.89 6.66 -8.95
N SER A 187 -6.96 5.70 -8.91
CA SER A 187 -7.30 4.30 -8.65
C SER A 187 -8.01 4.12 -7.29
N PRO A 188 -8.85 3.07 -7.13
CA PRO A 188 -9.61 2.84 -5.91
C PRO A 188 -8.73 2.79 -4.66
N SER A 189 -9.30 3.17 -3.52
CA SER A 189 -8.66 3.07 -2.20
C SER A 189 -8.21 1.64 -1.94
N PHE A 190 -7.17 1.42 -1.13
CA PHE A 190 -6.73 0.07 -0.73
C PHE A 190 -7.88 -0.77 -0.13
N THR A 191 -8.91 -0.12 0.41
CA THR A 191 -10.04 -0.80 1.06
C THR A 191 -11.16 -1.24 0.13
N SER A 192 -11.13 -0.88 -1.16
CA SER A 192 -12.21 -1.16 -2.11
C SER A 192 -11.70 -1.81 -3.40
N ALA A 193 -12.62 -2.29 -4.24
CA ALA A 193 -12.32 -2.92 -5.52
C ALA A 193 -13.13 -2.29 -6.65
N THR A 194 -12.53 -2.21 -7.83
CA THR A 194 -13.18 -1.67 -9.04
C THR A 194 -13.13 -2.70 -10.17
N TRP A 195 -13.97 -2.57 -11.19
CA TRP A 195 -13.87 -3.42 -12.37
C TRP A 195 -12.50 -3.28 -13.03
N ALA A 196 -11.86 -4.42 -13.27
CA ALA A 196 -10.52 -4.45 -13.79
C ALA A 196 -10.25 -5.67 -14.67
N ALA A 197 -9.29 -5.51 -15.57
CA ALA A 197 -8.64 -6.60 -16.27
C ALA A 197 -7.11 -6.38 -16.26
N ARG A 198 -6.36 -7.45 -16.04
CA ARG A 198 -4.89 -7.46 -16.00
C ARG A 198 -4.35 -8.60 -16.86
N ILE A 199 -3.29 -8.31 -17.61
CA ILE A 199 -2.44 -9.31 -18.25
C ILE A 199 -1.06 -9.27 -17.58
N LEU A 200 -0.52 -10.45 -17.26
CA LEU A 200 0.84 -10.65 -16.76
C LEU A 200 1.51 -11.71 -17.63
N VAL A 201 2.65 -11.35 -18.20
CA VAL A 201 3.51 -12.22 -19.00
C VAL A 201 4.79 -12.45 -18.21
N LYS A 202 5.26 -13.70 -18.17
CA LYS A 202 6.55 -14.09 -17.58
C LYS A 202 7.47 -14.65 -18.67
N PRO A 203 8.30 -13.81 -19.32
CA PRO A 203 9.24 -14.29 -20.33
C PRO A 203 10.25 -15.30 -19.77
N THR A 204 10.67 -15.11 -18.52
CA THR A 204 11.52 -16.04 -17.76
C THR A 204 10.98 -16.25 -16.35
N ALA A 205 11.57 -17.14 -15.55
CA ALA A 205 11.21 -17.31 -14.15
C ALA A 205 11.45 -16.07 -13.27
N SER A 206 12.33 -15.16 -13.70
CA SER A 206 12.77 -13.98 -12.95
C SER A 206 12.36 -12.66 -13.58
N THR A 207 11.70 -12.67 -14.75
CA THR A 207 11.26 -11.45 -15.44
C THR A 207 9.76 -11.47 -15.66
N TYR A 208 9.15 -10.29 -15.61
CA TYR A 208 7.75 -10.13 -15.91
C TYR A 208 7.46 -8.81 -16.61
N ILE A 209 6.36 -8.81 -17.34
CA ILE A 209 5.72 -7.60 -17.87
C ILE A 209 4.23 -7.75 -17.55
N LYS A 210 3.63 -6.73 -16.95
CA LYS A 210 2.20 -6.72 -16.66
C LYS A 210 1.61 -5.36 -16.97
N GLY A 211 0.32 -5.37 -17.25
CA GLY A 211 -0.47 -4.16 -17.43
C GLY A 211 -1.92 -4.46 -17.16
N GLY A 212 -2.65 -3.43 -16.75
CA GLY A 212 -4.08 -3.55 -16.48
C GLY A 212 -4.84 -2.29 -16.82
N VAL A 213 -6.15 -2.43 -16.82
CA VAL A 213 -7.10 -1.33 -16.92
C VAL A 213 -8.03 -1.46 -15.73
N TYR A 214 -8.11 -0.41 -14.93
CA TYR A 214 -8.92 -0.34 -13.73
C TYR A 214 -9.90 0.81 -13.89
N GLU A 215 -11.18 0.55 -13.66
CA GLU A 215 -12.19 1.61 -13.62
C GLU A 215 -11.84 2.66 -12.54
N VAL A 216 -12.05 3.92 -12.88
CA VAL A 216 -11.99 5.03 -11.92
C VAL A 216 -13.42 5.40 -11.58
N GLU A 217 -13.84 5.08 -10.37
CA GLU A 217 -15.19 5.33 -9.87
C GLU A 217 -15.11 6.14 -8.56
N PRO A 218 -15.28 7.48 -8.62
CA PRO A 218 -15.18 8.33 -7.44
C PRO A 218 -16.20 8.01 -6.34
N TRP A 219 -17.31 7.34 -6.69
CA TRP A 219 -18.33 6.92 -5.73
C TRP A 219 -17.77 5.95 -4.68
N LEU A 220 -16.75 5.14 -5.03
CA LEU A 220 -16.06 4.21 -4.11
C LEU A 220 -15.41 4.90 -2.91
N LYS A 221 -15.16 6.21 -2.97
CA LYS A 221 -14.53 7.00 -1.89
C LYS A 221 -15.56 7.70 -1.00
N GLN A 222 -16.85 7.61 -1.31
CA GLN A 222 -17.88 8.32 -0.57
C GLN A 222 -18.16 7.67 0.78
N SER A 223 -18.38 8.50 1.80
CA SER A 223 -18.61 8.05 3.18
C SER A 223 -19.92 7.27 3.38
N ASN A 224 -20.86 7.35 2.43
CA ASN A 224 -22.15 6.66 2.45
C ASN A 224 -22.25 5.56 1.37
N HIS A 225 -21.13 4.95 1.00
CA HIS A 225 -21.05 3.93 -0.06
C HIS A 225 -21.86 2.63 0.20
N ASN A 226 -22.66 2.54 1.27
CA ASN A 226 -23.49 1.36 1.60
C ASN A 226 -22.72 0.03 1.50
N GLY A 227 -21.55 -0.05 2.16
CA GLY A 227 -20.60 -1.17 2.08
C GLY A 227 -21.22 -2.54 1.77
N TRP A 228 -20.67 -3.20 0.74
CA TRP A 228 -21.08 -4.45 0.07
C TRP A 228 -22.58 -4.86 0.03
N PRO A 229 -23.19 -5.08 -1.16
CA PRO A 229 -22.61 -4.89 -2.50
C PRO A 229 -22.60 -3.42 -2.92
N GLY A 230 -23.46 -2.53 -2.40
CA GLY A 230 -23.48 -1.14 -2.87
C GLY A 230 -24.05 -0.98 -4.30
N GLU A 231 -24.02 0.25 -4.83
CA GLU A 231 -24.60 0.63 -6.14
C GLU A 231 -23.56 0.73 -7.28
N ASP A 232 -22.32 0.41 -7.01
CA ASP A 232 -21.10 0.59 -7.81
C ASP A 232 -20.73 -0.65 -8.66
N TRP A 233 -21.69 -1.56 -8.86
CA TRP A 233 -21.47 -2.80 -9.63
C TRP A 233 -21.65 -2.64 -11.14
N GLY A 234 -22.19 -1.50 -11.59
CA GLY A 234 -22.25 -1.13 -13.00
C GLY A 234 -21.31 0.03 -13.32
N PHE A 235 -20.99 0.22 -14.59
CA PHE A 235 -20.07 1.28 -15.06
C PHE A 235 -20.65 2.70 -15.05
N GLY A 236 -21.85 2.90 -14.47
CA GLY A 236 -22.61 4.16 -14.58
C GLY A 236 -22.02 5.34 -13.80
N LYS A 237 -21.18 5.08 -12.79
CA LYS A 237 -20.49 6.13 -12.01
C LYS A 237 -18.98 6.18 -12.31
N SER A 238 -18.53 5.48 -13.34
CA SER A 238 -17.16 5.56 -13.85
C SER A 238 -16.88 6.94 -14.47
N THR A 239 -15.74 7.54 -14.14
CA THR A 239 -15.28 8.81 -14.71
C THR A 239 -14.06 8.66 -15.61
N GLY A 240 -13.50 7.45 -15.69
CA GLY A 240 -12.35 7.13 -16.51
C GLY A 240 -11.76 5.76 -16.18
N ALA A 241 -10.52 5.58 -16.59
CA ALA A 241 -9.71 4.40 -16.35
C ALA A 241 -8.29 4.78 -15.90
N PHE A 242 -7.78 4.00 -14.95
CA PHE A 242 -6.40 4.01 -14.49
C PHE A 242 -5.65 2.84 -15.13
N ILE A 243 -4.60 3.14 -15.88
CA ILE A 243 -3.89 2.19 -16.74
C ILE A 243 -2.43 2.11 -16.30
N PRO A 244 -2.08 1.18 -15.40
CA PRO A 244 -0.69 0.91 -15.04
C PRO A 244 -0.07 -0.15 -15.95
N VAL A 245 1.22 0.02 -16.24
CA VAL A 245 2.08 -0.95 -16.93
C VAL A 245 3.40 -1.03 -16.18
N GLU A 246 3.89 -2.23 -15.93
CA GLU A 246 5.13 -2.48 -15.20
C GLU A 246 5.91 -3.62 -15.83
N ALA A 247 7.21 -3.43 -15.95
CA ALA A 247 8.16 -4.48 -16.25
C ALA A 247 9.14 -4.59 -15.10
N GLY A 248 9.51 -5.82 -14.74
CA GLY A 248 10.40 -6.03 -13.63
C GLY A 248 11.19 -7.32 -13.69
N TYR A 249 12.20 -7.35 -12.84
CA TYR A 249 13.07 -8.47 -12.55
C TYR A 249 12.98 -8.77 -11.07
N HIS A 250 12.87 -10.04 -10.69
CA HIS A 250 12.99 -10.44 -9.29
C HIS A 250 13.65 -11.81 -9.15
N THR A 251 14.35 -12.00 -8.04
CA THR A 251 14.88 -13.28 -7.59
C THR A 251 14.39 -13.58 -6.17
N ASP A 252 14.60 -14.81 -5.73
CA ASP A 252 14.30 -15.28 -4.38
C ASP A 252 15.45 -16.15 -3.87
N PHE A 253 15.36 -16.63 -2.63
CA PHE A 253 16.39 -17.50 -2.04
C PHE A 253 16.59 -18.84 -2.76
N THR A 254 15.69 -19.25 -3.65
CA THR A 254 15.83 -20.48 -4.44
C THR A 254 16.66 -20.27 -5.71
N THR A 255 16.77 -19.02 -6.16
CA THR A 255 17.40 -18.64 -7.44
C THR A 255 18.60 -17.70 -7.26
N ASP A 256 18.70 -17.02 -6.12
CA ASP A 256 19.76 -16.05 -5.83
C ASP A 256 20.11 -16.07 -4.33
N LYS A 257 21.42 -16.09 -4.05
CA LYS A 257 21.93 -16.06 -2.67
C LYS A 257 21.59 -14.73 -1.98
N TYR A 258 21.54 -13.65 -2.76
CA TYR A 258 21.17 -12.31 -2.33
C TYR A 258 20.01 -11.84 -3.21
N PRO A 259 18.76 -12.17 -2.83
CA PRO A 259 17.57 -11.80 -3.59
C PRO A 259 17.60 -10.33 -3.97
N ARG A 260 17.00 -10.02 -5.12
CA ARG A 260 16.94 -8.66 -5.66
C ARG A 260 15.66 -8.47 -6.45
N SER A 261 15.21 -7.22 -6.54
CA SER A 261 14.06 -6.86 -7.35
C SER A 261 14.21 -5.46 -7.90
N TYR A 262 13.88 -5.32 -9.18
CA TYR A 262 13.86 -4.04 -9.89
C TYR A 262 12.58 -3.97 -10.70
N ALA A 263 11.91 -2.83 -10.66
CA ALA A 263 10.73 -2.57 -11.47
C ALA A 263 10.80 -1.16 -12.07
N LEU A 264 10.31 -1.05 -13.29
CA LEU A 264 10.04 0.21 -13.97
C LEU A 264 8.57 0.15 -14.39
N GLY A 265 7.82 1.18 -14.05
CA GLY A 265 6.43 1.27 -14.44
C GLY A 265 6.01 2.65 -14.88
N PHE A 266 4.85 2.67 -15.50
CA PHE A 266 4.19 3.82 -16.07
C PHE A 266 2.71 3.74 -15.71
N THR A 267 2.10 4.87 -15.37
CA THR A 267 0.66 4.95 -15.20
C THR A 267 0.07 6.04 -16.08
N TYR A 268 -1.14 5.81 -16.55
CA TYR A 268 -1.96 6.81 -17.21
C TYR A 268 -3.36 6.82 -16.61
N ASP A 269 -3.76 7.96 -16.07
CA ASP A 269 -5.07 8.20 -15.49
C ASP A 269 -5.88 9.10 -16.44
N THR A 270 -6.96 8.55 -17.00
CA THR A 270 -7.84 9.26 -17.93
C THR A 270 -8.94 10.05 -17.24
N SER A 271 -9.09 9.90 -15.92
CA SER A 271 -10.15 10.57 -15.18
C SER A 271 -9.98 12.08 -15.14
N PRO A 272 -11.06 12.84 -14.95
CA PRO A 272 -10.96 14.24 -14.62
C PRO A 272 -10.31 14.47 -13.26
N TYR A 273 -9.64 15.61 -13.11
CA TYR A 273 -9.07 16.10 -11.86
C TYR A 273 -9.06 17.64 -11.86
N ASP A 274 -9.05 18.25 -10.68
CA ASP A 274 -9.05 19.70 -10.53
C ASP A 274 -7.65 20.30 -10.71
N ASP A 275 -7.52 21.41 -11.45
CA ASP A 275 -6.27 22.18 -11.48
C ASP A 275 -5.96 22.69 -10.07
N PRO A 276 -4.75 22.44 -9.53
CA PRO A 276 -4.41 22.78 -8.14
C PRO A 276 -4.30 24.29 -7.87
N LEU A 277 -4.36 25.14 -8.89
CA LEU A 277 -4.21 26.60 -8.77
C LEU A 277 -5.41 27.37 -9.27
N TYR A 278 -5.98 27.03 -10.43
CA TYR A 278 -6.93 27.90 -11.13
C TYR A 278 -8.39 27.45 -11.02
N ASN A 279 -9.31 28.41 -10.91
CA ASN A 279 -10.73 28.22 -11.14
C ASN A 279 -11.10 28.43 -12.63
N THR A 280 -12.37 28.19 -12.99
CA THR A 280 -12.89 28.37 -14.37
C THR A 280 -12.79 29.80 -14.92
N GLN A 281 -12.59 30.81 -14.06
CA GLN A 281 -12.33 32.21 -14.44
C GLN A 281 -10.83 32.53 -14.51
N HIS A 282 -9.96 31.53 -14.44
CA HIS A 282 -8.49 31.67 -14.42
C HIS A 282 -7.95 32.51 -13.25
N GLN A 283 -8.66 32.54 -12.13
CA GLN A 283 -8.22 33.13 -10.87
C GLN A 283 -7.68 32.05 -9.92
N ILE A 284 -6.92 32.46 -8.90
CA ILE A 284 -6.41 31.52 -7.89
C ILE A 284 -7.58 30.97 -7.09
N TYR A 285 -7.85 29.67 -7.23
CA TYR A 285 -9.02 29.00 -6.64
C TYR A 285 -9.07 29.14 -5.12
N ALA A 286 -7.94 28.95 -4.44
CA ALA A 286 -7.88 28.99 -2.97
C ALA A 286 -8.28 30.34 -2.35
N THR A 287 -8.22 31.45 -3.11
CA THR A 287 -8.57 32.79 -2.61
C THR A 287 -9.81 33.37 -3.27
N ALA A 288 -10.03 33.12 -4.57
CA ALA A 288 -11.20 33.60 -5.30
C ALA A 288 -12.44 32.69 -5.16
N GLY A 289 -12.24 31.43 -4.77
CA GLY A 289 -13.30 30.42 -4.77
C GLY A 289 -13.81 30.09 -6.18
N GLY A 290 -15.07 29.68 -6.28
CA GLY A 290 -15.71 29.30 -7.54
C GLY A 290 -15.62 27.81 -7.84
N THR A 291 -15.67 27.45 -9.12
CA THR A 291 -15.52 26.06 -9.57
C THR A 291 -14.07 25.83 -10.04
N PRO A 292 -13.37 24.80 -9.54
CA PRO A 292 -12.03 24.45 -10.02
C PRO A 292 -12.00 24.23 -11.53
N LEU A 293 -10.87 24.56 -12.17
CA LEU A 293 -10.66 24.27 -13.57
C LEU A 293 -10.39 22.77 -13.74
N GLU A 294 -11.34 22.03 -14.31
CA GLU A 294 -11.17 20.59 -14.58
C GLU A 294 -10.13 20.36 -15.70
N LYS A 295 -9.28 19.35 -15.49
CA LYS A 295 -8.32 18.81 -16.45
C LYS A 295 -8.45 17.29 -16.53
N ARG A 296 -7.84 16.69 -17.56
CA ARG A 296 -7.88 15.25 -17.82
C ARG A 296 -6.53 14.75 -18.29
N GLY A 297 -6.24 13.50 -17.98
CA GLY A 297 -4.99 12.87 -18.37
C GLY A 297 -3.87 13.27 -17.42
N ARG A 298 -3.43 12.33 -16.59
CA ARG A 298 -2.17 12.41 -15.86
C ARG A 298 -1.37 11.17 -16.15
N SER A 299 -0.05 11.34 -16.24
CA SER A 299 0.84 10.20 -16.39
C SER A 299 1.99 10.29 -15.40
N THR A 300 2.41 9.14 -14.90
CA THR A 300 3.57 9.02 -14.04
C THR A 300 4.51 7.94 -14.55
N ILE A 301 5.79 8.08 -14.25
CA ILE A 301 6.78 7.00 -14.36
C ILE A 301 7.29 6.74 -12.96
N TYR A 302 7.47 5.48 -12.61
CA TYR A 302 8.08 5.09 -11.35
C TYR A 302 9.15 4.03 -11.55
N LEU A 303 10.13 4.03 -10.66
CA LEU A 303 11.17 3.03 -10.57
C LEU A 303 11.29 2.55 -9.14
N GLN A 304 11.52 1.25 -8.96
CA GLN A 304 11.66 0.62 -7.66
C GLN A 304 12.84 -0.34 -7.69
N ALA A 305 13.62 -0.35 -6.61
CA ALA A 305 14.75 -1.25 -6.44
C ALA A 305 14.80 -1.78 -5.01
N GLN A 306 15.11 -3.07 -4.87
CA GLN A 306 15.33 -3.75 -3.61
C GLN A 306 16.48 -4.73 -3.76
N GLN A 307 17.38 -4.76 -2.79
CA GLN A 307 18.56 -5.63 -2.82
C GLN A 307 18.88 -6.09 -1.40
N MET A 308 18.99 -7.39 -1.20
CA MET A 308 19.63 -7.92 0.00
C MET A 308 21.13 -7.63 -0.12
N ILE A 309 21.65 -6.76 0.75
CA ILE A 309 23.04 -6.27 0.69
C ILE A 309 23.96 -7.00 1.67
N TRP A 310 23.40 -7.62 2.70
CA TRP A 310 24.18 -8.36 3.69
C TRP A 310 23.37 -9.51 4.30
N LYS A 311 24.07 -10.58 4.71
CA LYS A 311 23.50 -11.73 5.40
C LYS A 311 24.46 -12.23 6.48
N PRO A 312 23.97 -12.60 7.68
CA PRO A 312 24.79 -13.25 8.69
C PRO A 312 25.10 -14.72 8.35
N ASP A 313 24.21 -15.39 7.61
CA ASP A 313 24.42 -16.74 7.08
C ASP A 313 24.13 -16.74 5.58
N ALA A 314 25.10 -17.19 4.80
CA ALA A 314 25.02 -17.36 3.35
C ALA A 314 23.78 -18.14 2.90
N ASN A 315 23.40 -19.19 3.64
CA ASN A 315 22.31 -20.09 3.30
C ASN A 315 21.02 -19.80 4.08
N GLY A 316 21.05 -18.83 5.00
CA GLY A 316 19.88 -18.40 5.76
C GLY A 316 18.99 -17.41 4.99
N THR A 317 17.85 -17.08 5.59
CA THR A 317 16.91 -16.06 5.10
C THR A 317 17.07 -14.70 5.80
N ARG A 318 17.90 -14.63 6.83
CA ARG A 318 18.19 -13.38 7.56
C ARG A 318 19.09 -12.47 6.75
N GLY A 319 18.93 -11.16 6.92
CA GLY A 319 19.80 -10.19 6.28
C GLY A 319 19.23 -8.79 6.17
N LEU A 320 20.13 -7.89 5.81
CA LEU A 320 19.86 -6.48 5.58
C LEU A 320 19.52 -6.25 4.11
N ILE A 321 18.41 -5.55 3.89
CA ILE A 321 17.87 -5.21 2.59
C ILE A 321 17.87 -3.70 2.46
N ALA A 322 18.46 -3.19 1.38
CA ALA A 322 18.31 -1.81 0.97
C ALA A 322 17.21 -1.73 -0.09
N PHE A 323 16.33 -0.74 0.04
CA PHE A 323 15.26 -0.51 -0.91
C PHE A 323 15.04 0.97 -1.18
N GLY A 324 14.45 1.27 -2.33
CA GLY A 324 14.00 2.60 -2.67
C GLY A 324 13.07 2.61 -3.87
N ALA A 325 12.37 3.73 -4.03
CA ALA A 325 11.52 4.01 -5.17
C ALA A 325 11.59 5.50 -5.53
N ALA A 326 11.35 5.83 -6.79
CA ALA A 326 11.20 7.21 -7.24
C ALA A 326 10.05 7.31 -8.23
N ASN A 327 9.22 8.33 -8.04
CA ASN A 327 8.00 8.61 -8.79
C ASN A 327 8.11 9.99 -9.42
N PHE A 328 7.75 10.10 -10.69
CA PHE A 328 7.80 11.35 -11.45
C PHE A 328 6.50 11.56 -12.20
N LEU A 329 5.83 12.68 -11.96
CA LEU A 329 4.71 13.12 -12.79
C LEU A 329 5.26 13.56 -14.15
N THR A 330 4.86 12.88 -15.23
CA THR A 330 5.37 13.15 -16.59
C THR A 330 4.47 14.05 -17.40
N SER A 331 3.16 14.05 -17.13
CA SER A 331 2.20 14.97 -17.76
C SER A 331 1.01 15.27 -16.85
N GLY A 332 0.32 16.37 -17.14
CA GLY A 332 -0.79 16.87 -16.32
C GLY A 332 -0.30 17.65 -15.11
N ASP A 333 -1.23 17.92 -14.17
CA ASP A 333 -0.96 18.63 -12.92
C ASP A 333 -1.40 17.75 -11.75
N GLY A 334 -0.44 17.16 -11.04
CA GLY A 334 -0.66 16.44 -9.78
C GLY A 334 -0.47 17.33 -8.58
N THR A 335 -0.80 16.81 -7.40
CA THR A 335 -0.51 17.44 -6.12
C THR A 335 0.99 17.34 -5.83
N ALA A 336 1.55 16.13 -5.94
CA ALA A 336 2.98 15.92 -5.94
C ALA A 336 3.53 16.08 -7.36
N LYS A 337 4.75 16.61 -7.48
CA LYS A 337 5.49 16.63 -8.73
C LYS A 337 6.33 15.37 -8.84
N ASP A 338 7.14 15.12 -7.83
CA ASP A 338 8.01 13.96 -7.73
C ASP A 338 7.97 13.42 -6.29
N GLY A 339 8.29 12.14 -6.10
CA GLY A 339 8.46 11.57 -4.76
C GLY A 339 9.50 10.47 -4.70
N PHE A 340 10.12 10.33 -3.54
CA PHE A 340 11.27 9.46 -3.32
C PHE A 340 11.08 8.67 -2.04
N VAL A 341 11.38 7.36 -2.09
CA VAL A 341 11.42 6.47 -0.93
C VAL A 341 12.82 5.87 -0.85
N GLY A 342 13.37 5.79 0.35
CA GLY A 342 14.63 5.10 0.62
C GLY A 342 14.63 4.51 2.01
N GLY A 343 15.09 3.28 2.14
CA GLY A 343 15.08 2.61 3.44
C GLY A 343 16.01 1.41 3.54
N LEU A 344 16.16 0.97 4.79
CA LEU A 344 16.86 -0.23 5.19
C LEU A 344 15.90 -1.10 6.00
N PHE A 345 15.91 -2.41 5.74
CA PHE A 345 15.10 -3.38 6.43
C PHE A 345 15.95 -4.60 6.77
N ASP A 346 16.05 -4.95 8.06
CA ASP A 346 16.80 -6.10 8.55
C ASP A 346 15.85 -7.17 9.06
N TRP A 347 15.87 -8.33 8.40
CA TRP A 347 15.11 -9.50 8.83
C TRP A 347 15.99 -10.41 9.70
N GLY A 348 15.59 -10.61 10.94
CA GLY A 348 16.29 -11.40 11.94
C GLY A 348 17.62 -10.77 12.42
N PRO A 349 17.63 -9.50 12.89
CA PRO A 349 18.85 -8.79 13.30
C PRO A 349 19.60 -9.54 14.41
N PHE A 350 18.88 -10.24 15.30
CA PHE A 350 19.45 -11.01 16.39
C PHE A 350 19.30 -12.51 16.16
N SER A 351 20.34 -13.29 16.45
CA SER A 351 20.30 -14.76 16.35
C SER A 351 19.32 -15.41 17.34
N SER A 352 19.09 -14.78 18.49
CA SER A 352 18.10 -15.22 19.49
C SER A 352 16.66 -14.98 19.06
N ARG A 353 16.43 -14.12 18.06
CA ARG A 353 15.11 -13.70 17.56
C ARG A 353 15.13 -13.65 16.02
N PRO A 354 15.31 -14.82 15.36
CA PRO A 354 15.62 -14.88 13.93
C PRO A 354 14.47 -14.48 13.00
N SER A 355 13.25 -14.33 13.52
CA SER A 355 12.08 -13.84 12.78
C SER A 355 11.68 -12.43 13.20
N ASP A 356 12.29 -11.79 14.20
CA ASP A 356 12.03 -10.36 14.44
C ASP A 356 12.57 -9.53 13.28
N TYR A 357 12.11 -8.29 13.15
CA TYR A 357 12.56 -7.39 12.09
C TYR A 357 12.76 -5.96 12.60
N ALA A 358 13.64 -5.22 11.92
CA ALA A 358 13.87 -3.81 12.19
C ALA A 358 13.91 -3.04 10.86
N GLY A 359 13.35 -1.84 10.83
CA GLY A 359 13.26 -1.06 9.61
C GLY A 359 13.41 0.43 9.87
N VAL A 360 14.02 1.13 8.91
CA VAL A 360 13.99 2.58 8.82
C VAL A 360 13.69 2.96 7.38
N VAL A 361 12.75 3.88 7.18
CA VAL A 361 12.39 4.38 5.86
C VAL A 361 12.19 5.89 5.89
N VAL A 362 12.56 6.53 4.79
CA VAL A 362 12.32 7.94 4.54
C VAL A 362 11.51 8.05 3.26
N GLN A 363 10.46 8.87 3.29
CA GLN A 363 9.73 9.28 2.10
C GLN A 363 9.72 10.80 1.99
N SER A 364 9.93 11.32 0.78
CA SER A 364 9.90 12.75 0.49
C SER A 364 9.00 13.02 -0.71
N PHE A 365 8.22 14.09 -0.62
CA PHE A 365 7.41 14.63 -1.71
C PHE A 365 7.95 15.99 -2.12
N LEU A 366 8.14 16.20 -3.41
CA LEU A 366 8.31 17.53 -3.97
C LEU A 366 6.95 17.98 -4.49
N TRP A 367 6.44 19.09 -3.97
CA TRP A 367 5.11 19.57 -4.33
C TRP A 367 5.10 20.23 -5.70
N ASN A 368 3.98 20.11 -6.41
CA ASN A 368 3.80 20.84 -7.66
C ASN A 368 3.80 22.36 -7.39
N HIS A 369 4.54 23.12 -8.20
CA HIS A 369 4.62 24.59 -8.09
C HIS A 369 3.27 25.30 -8.07
N LYS A 370 2.24 24.71 -8.69
CA LYS A 370 0.87 25.22 -8.63
C LYS A 370 0.25 25.08 -7.23
N VAL A 371 0.46 23.92 -6.59
CA VAL A 371 0.05 23.69 -5.20
C VAL A 371 0.78 24.64 -4.28
N THR A 372 2.11 24.76 -4.40
CA THR A 372 2.88 25.68 -3.54
C THR A 372 2.42 27.13 -3.74
N ARG A 373 2.13 27.55 -4.97
CA ARG A 373 1.58 28.89 -5.24
C ARG A 373 0.19 29.09 -4.65
N SER A 374 -0.67 28.08 -4.71
CA SER A 374 -2.01 28.08 -4.11
C SER A 374 -1.92 28.23 -2.58
N MET A 375 -1.07 27.43 -1.93
CA MET A 375 -0.81 27.50 -0.48
C MET A 375 -0.22 28.85 -0.05
N ASN A 376 0.71 29.39 -0.83
CA ASN A 376 1.28 30.73 -0.57
C ASN A 376 0.22 31.83 -0.68
N ALA A 377 -0.71 31.75 -1.65
CA ALA A 377 -1.81 32.70 -1.76
C ALA A 377 -2.75 32.63 -0.54
N SER A 378 -3.03 31.42 -0.05
CA SER A 378 -3.82 31.22 1.19
C SER A 378 -3.13 31.77 2.43
N LEU A 379 -1.80 31.65 2.53
CA LEU A 379 -1.02 32.25 3.63
C LEU A 379 -1.06 33.79 3.55
N GLN A 380 -0.90 34.35 2.35
CA GLN A 380 -0.95 35.80 2.12
C GLN A 380 -2.33 36.38 2.43
N SER A 381 -3.42 35.71 2.06
CA SER A 381 -4.79 36.16 2.39
C SER A 381 -5.07 36.12 3.90
N GLN A 382 -4.31 35.33 4.67
CA GLN A 382 -4.34 35.32 6.13
C GLN A 382 -3.39 36.37 6.78
N GLY A 383 -2.66 37.15 5.97
CA GLY A 383 -1.71 38.16 6.45
C GLY A 383 -0.31 37.63 6.76
N TYR A 384 0.01 36.40 6.38
CA TYR A 384 1.36 35.85 6.53
C TYR A 384 2.25 36.18 5.32
N ASN A 385 3.50 36.56 5.59
CA ASN A 385 4.54 36.79 4.57
C ASN A 385 5.49 35.58 4.38
N SER A 386 5.16 34.44 5.00
CA SER A 386 5.96 33.21 4.93
C SER A 386 5.72 32.44 3.65
N LYS A 387 6.74 31.74 3.16
CA LYS A 387 6.61 30.79 2.06
C LYS A 387 6.22 29.41 2.61
N TRP A 388 5.22 28.76 2.03
CA TRP A 388 4.90 27.36 2.27
C TRP A 388 6.04 26.46 1.73
N PRO A 389 6.46 25.42 2.48
CA PRO A 389 7.56 24.54 2.07
C PRO A 389 7.32 23.89 0.70
N ASP A 390 8.36 23.77 -0.12
CA ASP A 390 8.24 23.12 -1.44
C ASP A 390 8.25 21.58 -1.35
N SER A 391 8.44 21.02 -0.15
CA SER A 391 8.52 19.57 0.09
C SER A 391 8.08 19.19 1.51
N GLU A 392 7.50 18.01 1.64
CA GLU A 392 7.33 17.29 2.92
C GLU A 392 8.28 16.10 2.94
N THR A 393 8.81 15.74 4.11
CA THR A 393 9.60 14.52 4.28
C THR A 393 9.20 13.83 5.57
N MET A 394 9.08 12.51 5.53
CA MET A 394 8.70 11.68 6.66
C MET A 394 9.75 10.60 6.86
N LEU A 395 10.09 10.30 8.11
CA LEU A 395 10.93 9.19 8.50
C LEU A 395 10.15 8.30 9.45
N GLU A 396 10.10 7.00 9.16
CA GLU A 396 9.58 6.00 10.09
C GLU A 396 10.70 5.04 10.48
N ALA A 397 10.77 4.69 11.77
CA ALA A 397 11.62 3.65 12.31
C ALA A 397 10.77 2.68 13.15
N LEU A 398 11.02 1.38 13.02
CA LEU A 398 10.26 0.35 13.70
C LEU A 398 11.11 -0.83 14.14
N TYR A 399 10.58 -1.58 15.09
CA TYR A 399 11.07 -2.91 15.45
C TYR A 399 9.88 -3.85 15.68
N GLY A 400 9.80 -4.94 14.94
CA GLY A 400 8.74 -5.94 15.05
C GLY A 400 9.15 -7.16 15.87
N PHE A 401 8.42 -7.41 16.95
CA PHE A 401 8.51 -8.60 17.76
C PHE A 401 7.53 -9.67 17.25
N ASN A 402 8.05 -10.76 16.70
CA ASN A 402 7.23 -11.91 16.30
C ASN A 402 6.96 -12.82 17.52
N LEU A 403 5.86 -12.56 18.22
CA LEU A 403 5.52 -13.17 19.51
C LEU A 403 5.14 -14.65 19.36
N ALA A 404 4.38 -14.98 18.33
CA ALA A 404 3.94 -16.34 17.98
C ALA A 404 3.86 -16.46 16.44
N PRO A 405 3.70 -17.68 15.87
CA PRO A 405 3.38 -17.80 14.45
C PRO A 405 2.14 -16.97 14.10
N GLY A 406 2.29 -16.02 13.17
CA GLY A 406 1.22 -15.11 12.78
C GLY A 406 0.81 -14.08 13.83
N VAL A 407 1.56 -13.90 14.92
CA VAL A 407 1.28 -12.83 15.90
C VAL A 407 2.51 -11.96 16.08
N SER A 408 2.37 -10.69 15.74
CA SER A 408 3.46 -9.72 15.86
C SER A 408 3.03 -8.45 16.57
N LEU A 409 4.01 -7.81 17.22
CA LEU A 409 3.86 -6.53 17.87
C LEU A 409 4.99 -5.62 17.42
N SER A 410 4.69 -4.49 16.81
CA SER A 410 5.68 -3.59 16.21
C SER A 410 5.50 -2.16 16.71
N PRO A 411 6.23 -1.74 17.75
CA PRO A 411 6.38 -0.32 18.04
C PRO A 411 7.03 0.40 16.86
N TYR A 412 6.58 1.62 16.60
CA TYR A 412 7.14 2.49 15.58
C TYR A 412 7.22 3.93 16.08
N PHE A 413 8.10 4.69 15.45
CA PHE A 413 8.30 6.11 15.64
C PHE A 413 8.33 6.78 14.27
N GLU A 414 7.70 7.94 14.17
CA GLU A 414 7.76 8.78 12.97
C GLU A 414 8.07 10.23 13.29
N TYR A 415 8.90 10.82 12.43
CA TYR A 415 9.16 12.24 12.39
C TYR A 415 8.80 12.80 11.01
N ILE A 416 8.06 13.89 10.99
CA ILE A 416 7.64 14.60 9.78
C ILE A 416 8.30 15.96 9.76
N TRP A 417 9.03 16.27 8.69
CA TRP A 417 9.50 17.61 8.36
C TRP A 417 8.52 18.27 7.40
N ASN A 418 8.17 19.52 7.70
CA ASN A 418 7.30 20.36 6.90
C ASN A 418 5.95 19.69 6.54
N PRO A 419 5.10 19.38 7.54
CA PRO A 419 3.77 18.84 7.28
C PRO A 419 2.99 19.68 6.26
N ASP A 420 2.34 19.04 5.30
CA ASP A 420 1.80 19.64 4.09
C ASP A 420 0.61 20.58 4.35
N GLN A 421 -0.23 20.28 5.34
CA GLN A 421 -1.42 21.08 5.68
C GLN A 421 -2.42 21.25 4.52
N LEU A 422 -2.42 20.36 3.53
CA LEU A 422 -3.31 20.41 2.36
C LEU A 422 -4.78 20.22 2.73
N ALA A 423 -5.06 19.45 3.78
CA ALA A 423 -6.42 19.27 4.32
C ALA A 423 -6.89 20.48 5.16
N ALA A 424 -6.02 21.45 5.46
CA ALA A 424 -6.36 22.55 6.34
C ALA A 424 -7.00 23.72 5.60
N ALA A 425 -8.17 24.16 6.05
CA ALA A 425 -8.81 25.37 5.53
C ALA A 425 -7.96 26.64 5.74
N ALA A 426 -7.10 26.65 6.77
CA ALA A 426 -6.21 27.75 7.10
C ALA A 426 -4.84 27.21 7.53
N PRO A 427 -3.88 27.04 6.58
CA PRO A 427 -2.54 26.56 6.90
C PRO A 427 -1.77 27.54 7.80
N ARG A 428 -0.92 27.01 8.66
CA ARG A 428 -0.13 27.74 9.66
C ARG A 428 1.37 27.63 9.35
N PRO A 429 2.07 28.75 9.10
CA PRO A 429 3.46 28.70 8.65
C PRO A 429 4.48 28.33 9.73
N HIS A 430 4.08 28.33 11.01
CA HIS A 430 4.95 27.97 12.13
C HIS A 430 5.00 26.45 12.41
N ILE A 431 4.16 25.66 11.73
CA ILE A 431 4.19 24.20 11.83
C ILE A 431 5.28 23.67 10.90
N THR A 432 6.44 23.37 11.46
CA THR A 432 7.63 22.91 10.72
C THR A 432 7.92 21.42 10.88
N HIS A 433 7.30 20.78 11.87
CA HIS A 433 7.48 19.36 12.14
C HIS A 433 6.30 18.77 12.88
N ALA A 434 6.21 17.44 12.87
CA ALA A 434 5.36 16.65 13.75
C ALA A 434 6.07 15.35 14.16
N ILE A 435 5.72 14.85 15.34
CA ILE A 435 6.31 13.67 15.94
C ILE A 435 5.18 12.76 16.42
N GLN A 436 5.23 11.51 16.00
CA GLN A 436 4.30 10.49 16.45
C GLN A 436 4.98 9.17 16.74
N ALA A 437 4.38 8.38 17.62
CA ALA A 437 4.86 7.06 17.95
C ALA A 437 3.67 6.18 18.30
N GLY A 438 3.77 4.91 17.95
CA GLY A 438 2.65 4.01 18.06
C GLY A 438 3.06 2.56 18.15
N LEU A 439 2.05 1.71 18.04
CA LEU A 439 2.16 0.28 18.18
C LEU A 439 1.20 -0.37 17.21
N THR A 440 1.74 -1.25 16.37
CA THR A 440 0.95 -2.12 15.50
C THR A 440 0.92 -3.51 16.10
N PHE A 441 -0.27 -4.09 16.19
CA PHE A 441 -0.49 -5.48 16.58
C PHE A 441 -1.12 -6.23 15.43
N THR A 442 -0.44 -7.26 14.95
CA THR A 442 -0.88 -8.04 13.80
C THR A 442 -1.16 -9.47 14.22
N PHE A 443 -2.28 -9.98 13.73
CA PHE A 443 -2.70 -11.36 13.82
C PHE A 443 -2.97 -11.89 12.40
N GLU A 444 -2.34 -12.98 12.00
CA GLU A 444 -2.50 -13.62 10.69
C GLU A 444 -3.11 -15.01 10.83
N LEU A 445 -4.11 -15.27 9.99
CA LEU A 445 -4.66 -16.60 9.76
C LEU A 445 -3.79 -17.33 8.75
N ASN A 446 -3.35 -18.54 9.11
CA ASN A 446 -2.50 -19.38 8.29
C ASN A 446 -1.15 -18.71 7.90
N PRO A 447 -0.27 -18.41 8.87
CA PRO A 447 0.98 -17.69 8.65
C PRO A 447 2.11 -18.51 8.01
N GLY A 448 1.86 -19.75 7.54
CA GLY A 448 2.91 -20.62 7.02
C GLY A 448 2.43 -21.89 6.34
#